data_AF-A0A3M0ADT7-F1
#
_entry.id   AF-A0A3M0ADT7-F1
#
_cell.length_a   1.000
_cell.length_b   1.000
_cell.length_c   1.000
_cell.angle_alpha   90.00
_cell.angle_beta   90.00
_cell.angle_gamma   90.00
#
_symmetry.space_group_name_H-M   'P 1'
#
loop_
_entity.id
_entity.type
_entity.pdbx_description
1 polymer ?
#
loop_
_entity_poly.entity_id
_entity_poly.type
_entity_poly.pdbx_seq_one_letter_code
_entity_poly.pdbx_strand_id
1 'polypeptide(L)'
;MENTVTDSATSAAATQQTSPQNSSAMTLANRTLKYSTIFWFLAVMAGQWFFFYYIMTFYGFSVISNNMEIWNRWEAMGSTPFVAGDFGGNLAFAAHAIGGGIVAFGGALQLIPQLRSRFPKFHKVNGYTYLTTVFALAISGFYLVWIRDQDPIDMSGVGTSINGLLILSFAFLTVRFAIKRDITSHRKWALRLFLVANAQWILRVGVFSYLISGTLLGLEPSFGDPFFLMWTFGCYVIPLAALQLYFYAKEKRSLGAKYVASFVLVVLTLLMIIGAVGFTPFLLTVASGGEIAF
;
A
#
# COMPACT_ATOMS: atom_id res chain seq x y z
N MET A 1 3.48 -70.06 -51.22
CA MET A 1 4.46 -68.95 -51.12
C MET A 1 3.63 -67.69 -50.98
N GLU A 2 3.16 -67.35 -49.78
CA GLU A 2 3.89 -66.75 -48.65
C GLU A 2 3.64 -65.23 -48.60
N ASN A 3 3.03 -64.87 -47.47
CA ASN A 3 2.66 -63.56 -46.93
C ASN A 3 3.54 -62.36 -47.34
N THR A 4 2.93 -61.17 -47.44
CA THR A 4 3.21 -60.11 -46.46
C THR A 4 2.20 -58.95 -46.49
N VAL A 5 1.68 -58.69 -45.30
CA VAL A 5 0.89 -57.52 -44.86
C VAL A 5 1.82 -56.31 -44.76
N THR A 6 1.37 -55.12 -45.14
CA THR A 6 1.90 -53.87 -44.58
C THR A 6 0.76 -52.91 -44.23
N ASP A 7 0.61 -52.74 -42.91
CA ASP A 7 -0.22 -51.75 -42.23
C ASP A 7 0.17 -50.32 -42.63
N SER A 8 -0.81 -49.48 -42.95
CA SER A 8 -0.64 -48.02 -42.95
C SER A 8 -1.27 -47.46 -41.67
N ALA A 9 -0.39 -47.02 -40.79
CA ALA A 9 -0.70 -46.53 -39.45
C ALA A 9 -1.61 -45.29 -39.48
N THR A 10 -2.78 -45.43 -38.86
CA THR A 10 -3.60 -44.31 -38.37
C THR A 10 -2.79 -43.47 -37.38
N SER A 11 -2.60 -42.19 -37.69
CA SER A 11 -2.02 -41.20 -36.80
C SER A 11 -2.93 -40.99 -35.58
N ALA A 12 -2.58 -41.62 -34.46
CA ALA A 12 -3.22 -41.34 -33.18
C ALA A 12 -2.87 -39.89 -32.76
N ALA A 13 -3.89 -39.04 -32.69
CA ALA A 13 -3.79 -37.73 -32.08
C ALA A 13 -3.35 -37.89 -30.62
N ALA A 14 -2.10 -37.51 -30.33
CA ALA A 14 -1.55 -37.43 -28.99
C ALA A 14 -2.32 -36.37 -28.20
N THR A 15 -3.42 -36.77 -27.58
CA THR A 15 -4.10 -35.99 -26.57
C THR A 15 -3.14 -35.92 -25.38
N GLN A 16 -2.48 -34.77 -25.17
CA GLN A 16 -1.67 -34.52 -23.98
C GLN A 16 -2.56 -34.67 -22.74
N GLN A 17 -2.62 -35.88 -22.18
CA GLN A 17 -3.20 -36.14 -20.87
C GLN A 17 -2.36 -35.42 -19.84
N THR A 18 -2.79 -34.22 -19.43
CA THR A 18 -2.25 -33.58 -18.22
C THR A 18 -2.54 -34.50 -17.04
N SER A 19 -1.49 -35.11 -16.50
CA SER A 19 -1.58 -36.09 -15.42
C SER A 19 -2.34 -35.53 -14.20
N PRO A 20 -3.19 -36.33 -13.52
CA PRO A 20 -4.05 -35.88 -12.41
C PRO A 20 -3.28 -35.16 -11.29
N GLN A 21 -2.03 -35.56 -11.03
CA GLN A 21 -1.16 -34.93 -10.04
C GLN A 21 -0.86 -33.45 -10.34
N ASN A 22 -0.64 -33.09 -11.63
CA ASN A 22 -0.41 -31.71 -12.04
C ASN A 22 -1.66 -30.84 -11.86
N SER A 23 -2.86 -31.42 -11.98
CA SER A 23 -4.13 -30.71 -11.76
C SER A 23 -4.39 -30.40 -10.28
N SER A 24 -4.05 -31.33 -9.38
CA SER A 24 -4.18 -31.17 -7.93
C SER A 24 -3.19 -30.12 -7.39
N ALA A 25 -1.91 -30.22 -7.78
CA ALA A 25 -0.87 -29.27 -7.38
C ALA A 25 -1.18 -27.83 -7.84
N MET A 26 -1.70 -27.67 -9.07
CA MET A 26 -2.12 -26.37 -9.59
C MET A 26 -3.33 -25.81 -8.83
N THR A 27 -4.27 -26.66 -8.43
CA THR A 27 -5.41 -26.26 -7.61
C THR A 27 -4.95 -25.75 -6.25
N LEU A 28 -4.01 -26.46 -5.61
CA LEU A 28 -3.42 -26.03 -4.34
C LEU A 28 -2.68 -24.69 -4.49
N ALA A 29 -1.81 -24.55 -5.50
CA ALA A 29 -1.08 -23.31 -5.75
C ALA A 29 -2.01 -22.10 -5.97
N ASN A 30 -3.13 -22.28 -6.69
CA ASN A 30 -4.14 -21.25 -6.86
C ASN A 30 -4.86 -20.91 -5.55
N ARG A 31 -5.17 -21.91 -4.70
CA ARG A 31 -5.75 -21.69 -3.38
C ARG A 31 -4.79 -20.92 -2.47
N THR A 32 -3.52 -21.31 -2.42
CA THR A 32 -2.48 -20.63 -1.63
C THR A 32 -2.34 -19.16 -2.03
N LEU A 33 -2.29 -18.87 -3.34
CA LEU A 33 -2.25 -17.49 -3.83
C LEU A 33 -3.52 -16.70 -3.47
N LYS A 34 -4.69 -17.34 -3.56
CA LYS A 34 -5.97 -16.72 -3.19
C LYS A 34 -5.99 -16.35 -1.70
N TYR A 35 -5.66 -17.29 -0.81
CA TYR A 35 -5.75 -17.07 0.63
C TYR A 35 -4.66 -16.12 1.14
N SER A 36 -3.44 -16.18 0.60
CA SER A 36 -2.40 -15.17 0.91
C SER A 36 -2.82 -13.76 0.49
N THR A 37 -3.48 -13.62 -0.66
CA THR A 37 -4.04 -12.32 -1.10
C THR A 37 -5.14 -11.82 -0.17
N ILE A 38 -6.04 -12.71 0.26
CA ILE A 38 -7.12 -12.36 1.22
C ILE A 38 -6.51 -11.95 2.56
N PHE A 39 -5.55 -12.71 3.06
CA PHE A 39 -4.85 -12.43 4.32
C PHE A 39 -4.18 -11.05 4.27
N TRP A 40 -3.40 -10.78 3.23
CA TRP A 40 -2.80 -9.46 3.00
C TRP A 40 -3.85 -8.35 2.98
N PHE A 41 -4.94 -8.53 2.23
CA PHE A 41 -5.98 -7.52 2.09
C PHE A 41 -6.69 -7.21 3.41
N LEU A 42 -7.02 -8.25 4.19
CA LEU A 42 -7.65 -8.08 5.50
C LEU A 42 -6.71 -7.33 6.47
N ALA A 43 -5.42 -7.67 6.47
CA ALA A 43 -4.43 -7.00 7.31
C ALA A 43 -4.22 -5.53 6.92
N VAL A 44 -4.12 -5.23 5.62
CA VAL A 44 -4.05 -3.84 5.11
C VAL A 44 -5.30 -3.07 5.52
N MET A 45 -6.49 -3.64 5.29
CA MET A 45 -7.76 -2.98 5.61
C MET A 45 -7.87 -2.66 7.09
N ALA A 46 -7.56 -3.62 7.98
CA ALA A 46 -7.56 -3.40 9.42
C ALA A 46 -6.57 -2.32 9.84
N GLY A 47 -5.33 -2.39 9.34
CA GLY A 47 -4.28 -1.41 9.67
C GLY A 47 -4.59 0.00 9.16
N GLN A 48 -5.15 0.13 7.95
CA GLN A 48 -5.57 1.41 7.38
C GLN A 48 -6.74 2.03 8.13
N TRP A 49 -7.71 1.23 8.56
CA TRP A 49 -8.86 1.75 9.31
C TRP A 49 -8.52 2.12 10.74
N PHE A 50 -7.59 1.39 11.37
CA PHE A 50 -6.99 1.81 12.62
C PHE A 50 -6.22 3.13 12.46
N PHE A 51 -5.45 3.28 11.38
CA PHE A 51 -4.73 4.52 11.10
C PHE A 51 -5.68 5.70 10.81
N PHE A 52 -6.78 5.46 10.10
CA PHE A 52 -7.86 6.44 9.93
C PHE A 52 -8.44 6.88 11.28
N TYR A 53 -8.76 5.92 12.16
CA TYR A 53 -9.24 6.22 13.51
C TYR A 53 -8.25 7.10 14.27
N TYR A 54 -6.96 6.77 14.23
CA TYR A 54 -5.92 7.60 14.84
C TYR A 54 -5.88 9.01 14.24
N ILE A 55 -5.88 9.15 12.91
CA ILE A 55 -5.83 10.47 12.25
C ILE A 55 -7.01 11.33 12.68
N MET A 56 -8.22 10.78 12.70
CA MET A 56 -9.41 11.53 13.08
C MET A 56 -9.38 11.90 14.56
N THR A 57 -8.90 11.01 15.41
CA THR A 57 -8.83 11.24 16.86
C THR A 57 -7.75 12.24 17.23
N PHE A 58 -6.59 12.20 16.57
CA PHE A 58 -5.47 13.08 16.87
C PHE A 58 -5.57 14.40 16.12
N TYR A 59 -5.53 14.37 14.78
CA TYR A 59 -5.57 15.58 13.94
C TYR A 59 -6.98 16.17 13.84
N GLY A 60 -7.99 15.34 13.63
CA GLY A 60 -9.37 15.83 13.50
C GLY A 60 -9.85 16.54 14.78
N PHE A 61 -9.68 15.91 15.93
CA PHE A 61 -10.10 16.49 17.21
C PHE A 61 -9.29 17.71 17.63
N SER A 62 -7.98 17.76 17.34
CA SER A 62 -7.14 18.93 17.66
C SER A 62 -7.51 20.16 16.83
N VAL A 63 -7.97 20.00 15.57
CA VAL A 63 -8.56 21.12 14.82
C VAL A 63 -9.84 21.62 15.49
N ILE A 64 -10.74 20.70 15.87
CA ILE A 64 -12.05 21.06 16.47
C ILE A 64 -11.89 21.73 17.83
N SER A 65 -10.91 21.26 18.63
CA SER A 65 -10.62 21.79 19.97
C SER A 65 -9.66 22.99 19.98
N ASN A 66 -9.24 23.48 18.80
CA ASN A 66 -8.26 24.55 18.65
C ASN A 66 -6.92 24.27 19.39
N ASN A 67 -6.50 23.01 19.42
CA ASN A 67 -5.26 22.54 20.04
C ASN A 67 -4.29 22.01 18.98
N MET A 68 -4.08 22.76 17.90
CA MET A 68 -3.24 22.34 16.76
C MET A 68 -1.74 22.32 17.11
N GLU A 69 -1.32 23.04 18.15
CA GLU A 69 0.05 23.00 18.67
C GLU A 69 0.49 21.59 19.09
N ILE A 70 -0.45 20.70 19.44
CA ILE A 70 -0.15 19.30 19.74
C ILE A 70 0.49 18.54 18.56
N TRP A 71 0.42 19.06 17.34
CA TRP A 71 1.11 18.46 16.21
C TRP A 71 2.64 18.61 16.31
N ASN A 72 3.15 19.58 17.06
CA ASN A 72 4.61 19.75 17.23
C ASN A 72 5.26 18.67 18.09
N ARG A 73 4.47 17.71 18.58
CA ARG A 73 5.00 16.46 19.11
C ARG A 73 5.82 15.66 18.10
N TRP A 74 5.66 15.94 16.80
CA TRP A 74 6.50 15.38 15.74
C TRP A 74 7.89 16.02 15.64
N GLU A 75 8.22 17.05 16.44
CA GLU A 75 9.55 17.68 16.47
C GLU A 75 10.64 16.72 16.91
N ALA A 76 10.30 15.73 17.74
CA ALA A 76 11.19 14.63 18.10
C ALA A 76 11.65 13.80 16.89
N MET A 77 10.95 13.92 15.75
CA MET A 77 11.29 13.31 14.45
C MET A 77 11.72 14.35 13.42
N GLY A 78 12.10 15.56 13.85
CA GLY A 78 12.60 16.63 12.98
C GLY A 78 11.53 17.33 12.15
N SER A 79 10.28 17.33 12.58
CA SER A 79 9.19 18.02 11.87
C SER A 79 8.45 18.97 12.80
N THR A 80 8.19 20.21 12.36
CA THR A 80 7.35 21.20 13.05
C THR A 80 6.05 21.45 12.26
N PRO A 81 5.00 20.63 12.44
CA PRO A 81 3.77 20.77 11.67
C PRO A 81 2.96 22.04 11.90
N PHE A 82 2.95 22.57 13.12
CA PHE A 82 2.19 23.75 13.48
C PHE A 82 3.13 24.93 13.73
N VAL A 83 2.87 26.05 13.05
CA VAL A 83 3.63 27.29 13.22
C VAL A 83 2.65 28.43 13.51
N ALA A 84 2.84 29.12 14.63
CA ALA A 84 1.99 30.25 15.00
C ALA A 84 2.07 31.36 13.95
N GLY A 85 0.90 31.86 13.51
CA GLY A 85 0.80 32.88 12.46
C GLY A 85 0.83 32.34 11.01
N ASP A 86 1.21 31.09 10.78
CA ASP A 86 1.22 30.45 9.45
C ASP A 86 -0.13 29.78 9.13
N PHE A 87 -1.18 30.59 8.88
CA PHE A 87 -2.50 30.03 8.56
C PHE A 87 -2.47 29.13 7.33
N GLY A 88 -1.77 29.55 6.27
CA GLY A 88 -1.73 28.82 5.00
C GLY A 88 -1.06 27.46 5.12
N GLY A 89 0.10 27.39 5.76
CA GLY A 89 0.81 26.14 5.97
C GLY A 89 0.14 25.22 6.99
N ASN A 90 -0.41 25.76 8.08
CA ASN A 90 -1.18 24.97 9.05
C ASN A 90 -2.42 24.34 8.39
N LEU A 91 -3.15 25.10 7.56
CA LEU A 91 -4.28 24.58 6.80
C LEU A 91 -3.86 23.50 5.80
N ALA A 92 -2.76 23.72 5.06
CA ALA A 92 -2.24 22.74 4.11
C ALA A 92 -1.86 21.43 4.82
N PHE A 93 -1.19 21.51 5.97
CA PHE A 93 -0.84 20.33 6.77
C PHE A 93 -2.06 19.62 7.32
N ALA A 94 -3.02 20.34 7.91
CA ALA A 94 -4.25 19.77 8.44
C ALA A 94 -5.04 19.03 7.34
N ALA A 95 -5.22 19.69 6.18
CA ALA A 95 -5.90 19.09 5.03
C ALA A 95 -5.17 17.85 4.52
N HIS A 96 -3.83 17.89 4.45
CA HIS A 96 -3.02 16.74 4.03
C HIS A 96 -3.15 15.56 5.00
N ALA A 97 -2.95 15.80 6.30
CA ALA A 97 -3.00 14.78 7.35
C ALA A 97 -4.38 14.13 7.44
N ILE A 98 -5.46 14.93 7.54
CA ILE A 98 -6.84 14.44 7.64
C ILE A 98 -7.26 13.72 6.34
N GLY A 99 -6.92 14.30 5.18
CA GLY A 99 -7.19 13.66 3.90
C GLY A 99 -6.48 12.31 3.74
N GLY A 100 -5.32 12.12 4.39
CA GLY A 100 -4.63 10.82 4.46
C GLY A 100 -5.50 9.74 5.09
N GLY A 101 -6.27 10.10 6.13
CA GLY A 101 -7.25 9.22 6.74
C GLY A 101 -8.38 8.85 5.77
N ILE A 102 -8.89 9.82 5.02
CA ILE A 102 -9.94 9.57 4.00
C ILE A 102 -9.44 8.61 2.92
N VAL A 103 -8.19 8.77 2.46
CA VAL A 103 -7.54 7.86 1.50
C VAL A 103 -7.41 6.45 2.08
N ALA A 104 -6.97 6.33 3.32
CA ALA A 104 -6.81 5.04 3.99
C ALA A 104 -8.15 4.27 4.11
N PHE A 105 -9.21 4.96 4.55
CA PHE A 105 -10.53 4.36 4.70
C PHE A 105 -11.19 4.07 3.34
N GLY A 106 -11.32 5.10 2.50
CA GLY A 106 -12.03 5.05 1.22
C GLY A 106 -11.33 4.18 0.17
N GLY A 107 -10.00 4.15 0.18
CA GLY A 107 -9.19 3.35 -0.74
C GLY A 107 -9.41 1.84 -0.56
N ALA A 108 -9.42 1.35 0.67
CA ALA A 108 -9.64 -0.06 0.95
C ALA A 108 -11.02 -0.53 0.45
N LEU A 109 -12.05 0.31 0.62
CA LEU A 109 -13.40 0.05 0.13
C LEU A 109 -13.45 -0.13 -1.40
N GLN A 110 -12.65 0.64 -2.16
CA GLN A 110 -12.60 0.53 -3.64
C GLN A 110 -12.19 -0.86 -4.13
N LEU A 111 -11.41 -1.59 -3.33
CA LEU A 111 -10.86 -2.89 -3.71
C LEU A 111 -11.84 -4.06 -3.47
N ILE A 112 -12.92 -3.84 -2.71
CA ILE A 112 -13.91 -4.88 -2.36
C ILE A 112 -14.77 -5.23 -3.59
N PRO A 113 -14.67 -6.44 -4.15
CA PRO A 113 -15.41 -6.81 -5.36
C PRO A 113 -16.94 -6.73 -5.20
N GLN A 114 -17.46 -7.08 -4.03
CA GLN A 114 -18.88 -7.09 -3.69
C GLN A 114 -19.47 -5.69 -3.69
N LEU A 115 -18.70 -4.70 -3.24
CA LEU A 115 -19.13 -3.30 -3.22
C LEU A 115 -19.30 -2.79 -4.65
N ARG A 116 -18.36 -3.12 -5.53
CA ARG A 116 -18.42 -2.74 -6.94
C ARG A 116 -19.60 -3.39 -7.69
N SER A 117 -19.91 -4.66 -7.40
CA SER A 117 -20.99 -5.36 -8.10
C SER A 117 -22.38 -5.06 -7.55
N ARG A 118 -22.53 -4.94 -6.23
CA ARG A 118 -23.84 -4.71 -5.57
C ARG A 118 -24.18 -3.23 -5.39
N PHE A 119 -23.19 -2.37 -5.20
CA PHE A 119 -23.37 -0.95 -4.92
C PHE A 119 -22.55 -0.06 -5.88
N PRO A 120 -22.78 -0.14 -7.20
CA PRO A 120 -21.97 0.56 -8.20
C PRO A 120 -22.05 2.09 -8.08
N LYS A 121 -23.19 2.66 -7.63
CA LYS A 121 -23.30 4.10 -7.36
C LYS A 121 -22.37 4.53 -6.23
N PHE A 122 -22.37 3.78 -5.12
CA PHE A 122 -21.47 4.04 -3.99
C PHE A 122 -20.00 3.91 -4.41
N HIS A 123 -19.65 2.85 -5.13
CA HIS A 123 -18.29 2.66 -5.65
C HIS A 123 -17.81 3.87 -6.47
N LYS A 124 -18.66 4.44 -7.34
CA LYS A 124 -18.34 5.63 -8.12
C LYS A 124 -18.17 6.88 -7.25
N VAL A 125 -19.11 7.16 -6.35
CA VAL A 125 -19.02 8.34 -5.47
C VAL A 125 -17.78 8.27 -4.59
N ASN A 126 -17.56 7.15 -3.91
CA ASN A 126 -16.34 6.92 -3.13
C ASN A 126 -15.08 7.01 -4.01
N GLY A 127 -15.17 6.64 -5.29
CA GLY A 127 -14.06 6.71 -6.24
C GLY A 127 -13.70 8.16 -6.60
N TYR A 128 -14.72 9.01 -6.79
CA TYR A 128 -14.52 10.44 -7.01
C TYR A 128 -13.97 11.13 -5.77
N THR A 129 -14.50 10.83 -4.59
CA THR A 129 -13.96 11.33 -3.32
C THR A 129 -12.50 10.92 -3.18
N TYR A 130 -12.20 9.62 -3.32
CA TYR A 130 -10.83 9.10 -3.24
C TYR A 130 -9.88 9.79 -4.23
N LEU A 131 -10.24 9.89 -5.52
CA LEU A 131 -9.39 10.52 -6.53
C LEU A 131 -9.16 12.01 -6.26
N THR A 132 -10.20 12.73 -5.85
CA THR A 132 -10.10 14.16 -5.54
C THR A 132 -9.20 14.38 -4.32
N THR A 133 -9.38 13.57 -3.27
CA THR A 133 -8.55 13.62 -2.07
C THR A 133 -7.10 13.30 -2.38
N VAL A 134 -6.82 12.21 -3.12
CA VAL A 134 -5.45 11.83 -3.51
C VAL A 134 -4.77 12.91 -4.34
N PHE A 135 -5.50 13.54 -5.27
CA PHE A 135 -4.98 14.67 -6.04
C PHE A 135 -4.64 15.87 -5.15
N ALA A 136 -5.58 16.28 -4.29
CA ALA A 136 -5.36 17.39 -3.36
C ALA A 136 -4.17 17.13 -2.42
N LEU A 137 -4.03 15.89 -1.92
CA LEU A 137 -2.92 15.46 -1.08
C LEU A 137 -1.58 15.51 -1.81
N ALA A 138 -1.52 15.08 -3.07
CA ALA A 138 -0.29 15.17 -3.83
C ALA A 138 0.14 16.64 -3.99
N ILE A 139 -0.79 17.53 -4.34
CA ILE A 139 -0.50 18.97 -4.47
C ILE A 139 -0.07 19.59 -3.14
N SER A 140 -0.82 19.33 -2.05
CA SER A 140 -0.43 19.85 -0.74
C SER A 140 0.88 19.25 -0.23
N GLY A 141 1.19 17.99 -0.55
CA GLY A 141 2.48 17.36 -0.25
C GLY A 141 3.65 18.07 -0.94
N PHE A 142 3.49 18.43 -2.23
CA PHE A 142 4.50 19.24 -2.92
C PHE A 142 4.65 20.63 -2.28
N TYR A 143 3.54 21.28 -1.93
CA TYR A 143 3.59 22.56 -1.22
C TYR A 143 4.35 22.44 0.11
N LEU A 144 4.06 21.40 0.90
CA LEU A 144 4.71 21.18 2.19
C LEU A 144 6.22 20.98 2.03
N VAL A 145 6.66 20.18 1.06
CA VAL A 145 8.09 19.87 0.85
C VAL A 145 8.87 21.00 0.18
N TRP A 146 8.28 21.71 -0.79
CA TRP A 146 9.01 22.65 -1.65
C TRP A 146 8.82 24.12 -1.30
N ILE A 147 7.76 24.46 -0.55
CA ILE A 147 7.37 25.86 -0.29
C ILE A 147 7.33 26.12 1.21
N ARG A 148 6.65 25.26 1.97
CA ARG A 148 6.49 25.48 3.41
C ARG A 148 7.75 25.15 4.18
N ASP A 149 8.35 24.00 3.90
CA ASP A 149 9.61 23.61 4.51
C ASP A 149 10.71 24.59 4.07
N GLN A 150 11.46 25.11 5.05
CA GLN A 150 12.52 26.10 4.81
C GLN A 150 13.88 25.41 4.69
N ASP A 151 13.98 24.14 5.08
CA ASP A 151 15.22 23.39 5.03
C ASP A 151 15.54 22.96 3.58
N PRO A 152 16.84 22.81 3.25
CA PRO A 152 17.23 22.26 1.96
C PRO A 152 16.66 20.85 1.75
N ILE A 153 16.20 20.59 0.53
CA ILE A 153 15.59 19.30 0.19
C ILE A 153 16.62 18.18 0.33
N ASP A 154 16.30 17.26 1.23
CA ASP A 154 17.07 16.06 1.50
C ASP A 154 16.55 14.86 0.69
N MET A 155 17.08 13.66 0.97
CA MET A 155 16.64 12.44 0.30
C MET A 155 15.19 12.07 0.64
N SER A 156 14.68 12.43 1.81
CA SER A 156 13.28 12.24 2.20
C SER A 156 12.34 13.10 1.35
N GLY A 157 12.69 14.37 1.14
CA GLY A 157 11.98 15.30 0.26
C GLY A 157 11.99 14.84 -1.20
N VAL A 158 13.13 14.32 -1.69
CA VAL A 158 13.22 13.71 -3.03
C VAL A 158 12.32 12.48 -3.14
N GLY A 159 12.39 11.54 -2.19
CA GLY A 159 11.57 10.33 -2.19
C GLY A 159 10.07 10.64 -2.13
N THR A 160 9.68 11.60 -1.28
CA THR A 160 8.30 12.08 -1.17
C THR A 160 7.83 12.72 -2.47
N SER A 161 8.68 13.50 -3.15
CA SER A 161 8.36 14.12 -4.44
C SER A 161 8.16 13.09 -5.55
N ILE A 162 9.04 12.08 -5.64
CA ILE A 162 8.89 10.97 -6.58
C ILE A 162 7.57 10.22 -6.32
N ASN A 163 7.26 9.93 -5.05
CA ASN A 163 6.00 9.31 -4.68
C ASN A 163 4.79 10.16 -5.12
N GLY A 164 4.83 11.48 -4.92
CA GLY A 164 3.79 12.42 -5.38
C GLY A 164 3.59 12.38 -6.90
N LEU A 165 4.68 12.33 -7.69
CA LEU A 165 4.60 12.20 -9.15
C LEU A 165 3.99 10.86 -9.58
N LEU A 166 4.34 9.76 -8.89
CA LEU A 166 3.75 8.44 -9.13
C LEU A 166 2.25 8.43 -8.83
N ILE A 167 1.84 9.05 -7.71
CA ILE A 167 0.43 9.19 -7.33
C ILE A 167 -0.35 9.90 -8.44
N LEU A 168 0.11 11.08 -8.89
CA LEU A 168 -0.56 11.85 -9.94
C LEU A 168 -0.64 11.06 -11.26
N SER A 169 0.47 10.42 -11.64
CA SER A 169 0.55 9.61 -12.87
C SER A 169 -0.41 8.42 -12.82
N PHE A 170 -0.47 7.70 -11.69
CA PHE A 170 -1.31 6.50 -11.56
C PHE A 170 -2.78 6.87 -11.40
N ALA A 171 -3.10 8.00 -10.77
CA ALA A 171 -4.44 8.57 -10.73
C ALA A 171 -4.94 8.90 -12.14
N PHE A 172 -4.12 9.60 -12.93
CA PHE A 172 -4.43 9.91 -14.33
C PHE A 172 -4.70 8.63 -15.14
N LEU A 173 -3.82 7.62 -15.06
CA LEU A 173 -3.99 6.37 -15.80
C LEU A 173 -5.24 5.61 -15.34
N THR A 174 -5.51 5.57 -14.04
CA THR A 174 -6.72 4.94 -13.48
C THR A 174 -7.98 5.55 -14.07
N VAL A 175 -8.07 6.89 -14.14
CA VAL A 175 -9.21 7.61 -14.72
C VAL A 175 -9.27 7.42 -16.24
N ARG A 176 -8.13 7.56 -16.94
CA ARG A 176 -8.05 7.39 -18.40
C ARG A 176 -8.58 6.04 -18.86
N PHE A 177 -8.18 4.95 -18.21
CA PHE A 177 -8.65 3.61 -18.57
C PHE A 177 -10.13 3.37 -18.19
N ALA A 178 -10.63 4.01 -17.12
CA ALA A 178 -12.06 3.99 -16.80
C ALA A 178 -12.89 4.68 -17.90
N ILE A 179 -12.46 5.86 -18.37
CA ILE A 179 -13.13 6.59 -19.46
C ILE A 179 -13.10 5.80 -20.76
N LYS A 180 -11.96 5.18 -21.09
CA LYS A 180 -11.82 4.28 -22.26
C LYS A 180 -12.58 2.97 -22.13
N ARG A 181 -13.26 2.72 -21.00
CA ARG A 181 -13.99 1.48 -20.67
C ARG A 181 -13.10 0.23 -20.66
N ASP A 182 -11.78 0.38 -20.56
CA ASP A 182 -10.85 -0.73 -20.33
C ASP A 182 -10.76 -1.00 -18.82
N ILE A 183 -11.73 -1.78 -18.34
CA ILE A 183 -11.89 -2.09 -16.93
C ILE A 183 -10.73 -2.96 -16.40
N THR A 184 -10.11 -3.78 -17.25
CA THR A 184 -8.98 -4.63 -16.84
C THR A 184 -7.77 -3.77 -16.52
N SER A 185 -7.41 -2.85 -17.41
CA SER A 185 -6.30 -1.91 -17.16
C SER A 185 -6.62 -0.94 -16.04
N HIS A 186 -7.85 -0.41 -15.98
CA HIS A 186 -8.29 0.43 -14.86
C HIS A 186 -8.05 -0.25 -13.50
N ARG A 187 -8.44 -1.52 -13.35
CA ARG A 187 -8.23 -2.27 -12.09
C ARG A 187 -6.75 -2.42 -11.75
N LYS A 188 -5.90 -2.70 -12.75
CA LYS A 188 -4.44 -2.82 -12.58
C LYS A 188 -3.82 -1.49 -12.13
N TRP A 189 -4.27 -0.36 -12.67
CA TRP A 189 -3.78 0.97 -12.27
C TRP A 189 -4.37 1.42 -10.93
N ALA A 190 -5.63 1.11 -10.64
CA ALA A 190 -6.25 1.40 -9.35
C ALA A 190 -5.53 0.70 -8.18
N LEU A 191 -5.09 -0.55 -8.37
CA LEU A 191 -4.27 -1.25 -7.37
C LEU A 191 -2.90 -0.60 -7.17
N ARG A 192 -2.24 -0.16 -8.25
CA ARG A 192 -0.97 0.57 -8.17
C ARG A 192 -1.14 1.90 -7.44
N LEU A 193 -2.19 2.66 -7.80
CA LEU A 193 -2.56 3.91 -7.16
C LEU A 193 -2.80 3.70 -5.66
N PHE A 194 -3.57 2.68 -5.29
CA PHE A 194 -3.84 2.35 -3.90
C PHE A 194 -2.55 2.13 -3.09
N LEU A 195 -1.55 1.45 -3.67
CA LEU A 195 -0.27 1.22 -2.99
C LEU A 195 0.55 2.50 -2.86
N VAL A 196 0.70 3.29 -3.93
CA VAL A 196 1.52 4.52 -3.87
C VAL A 196 0.87 5.63 -3.05
N ALA A 197 -0.46 5.74 -3.08
CA ALA A 197 -1.20 6.71 -2.26
C ALA A 197 -1.15 6.39 -0.76
N ASN A 198 -0.88 5.13 -0.41
CA ASN A 198 -0.68 4.69 0.97
C ASN A 198 0.79 4.47 1.33
N ALA A 199 1.73 4.90 0.49
CA ALA A 199 3.16 4.71 0.72
C ALA A 199 3.62 5.33 2.05
N GLN A 200 3.09 6.49 2.41
CA GLN A 200 3.38 7.13 3.69
C GLN A 200 2.92 6.26 4.87
N TRP A 201 1.75 5.64 4.82
CA TRP A 201 1.34 4.66 5.85
C TRP A 201 2.26 3.43 5.89
N ILE A 202 2.61 2.88 4.72
CA ILE A 202 3.55 1.76 4.59
C ILE A 202 4.94 2.13 5.14
N LEU A 203 5.37 3.38 4.98
CA LEU A 203 6.61 3.91 5.53
C LEU A 203 6.62 3.75 7.05
N ARG A 204 5.58 4.24 7.76
CA ARG A 204 5.48 4.14 9.22
C ARG A 204 5.47 2.69 9.67
N VAL A 205 4.60 1.88 9.08
CA VAL A 205 4.50 0.46 9.43
C VAL A 205 5.82 -0.28 9.18
N GLY A 206 6.52 -0.01 8.09
CA GLY A 206 7.82 -0.63 7.82
C GLY A 206 8.93 -0.18 8.77
N VAL A 207 8.96 1.10 9.17
CA VAL A 207 9.88 1.61 10.20
C VAL A 207 9.68 0.85 11.52
N PHE A 208 8.45 0.78 12.02
CA PHE A 208 8.17 0.06 13.26
C PHE A 208 8.38 -1.45 13.12
N SER A 209 8.14 -2.02 11.93
CA SER A 209 8.47 -3.42 11.69
C SER A 209 9.96 -3.66 11.82
N TYR A 210 10.81 -2.77 11.28
CA TYR A 210 12.26 -2.88 11.37
C TYR A 210 12.75 -2.75 12.80
N LEU A 211 12.33 -1.71 13.52
CA LEU A 211 12.71 -1.48 14.91
C LEU A 211 12.34 -2.69 15.79
N ILE A 212 11.07 -3.13 15.74
CA ILE A 212 10.61 -4.24 16.59
C ILE A 212 11.29 -5.56 16.20
N SER A 213 11.42 -5.85 14.91
CA SER A 213 12.03 -7.11 14.47
C SER A 213 13.53 -7.14 14.77
N GLY A 214 14.23 -6.01 14.63
CA GLY A 214 15.63 -5.88 15.01
C GLY A 214 15.84 -6.14 16.50
N THR A 215 15.07 -5.47 17.35
CA THR A 215 15.14 -5.67 18.82
C THR A 215 14.82 -7.11 19.21
N LEU A 216 13.80 -7.74 18.62
CA LEU A 216 13.44 -9.14 18.90
C LEU A 216 14.55 -10.13 18.48
N LEU A 217 15.39 -9.76 17.51
CA LEU A 217 16.55 -10.54 17.08
C LEU A 217 17.82 -10.23 17.89
N GLY A 218 17.73 -9.39 18.93
CA GLY A 218 18.86 -9.01 19.78
C GLY A 218 19.78 -7.96 19.14
N LEU A 219 19.30 -7.22 18.14
CA LEU A 219 20.00 -6.08 17.54
C LEU A 219 19.57 -4.78 18.24
N GLU A 220 20.34 -3.71 18.03
CA GLU A 220 20.03 -2.35 18.50
C GLU A 220 19.72 -1.44 17.31
N PRO A 221 18.54 -1.57 16.67
CA PRO A 221 18.20 -0.76 15.51
C PRO A 221 17.98 0.70 15.91
N SER A 222 18.44 1.62 15.06
CA SER A 222 18.44 3.06 15.33
C SER A 222 17.95 3.87 14.13
N PHE A 223 17.39 5.07 14.35
CA PHE A 223 16.94 5.94 13.24
C PHE A 223 18.06 6.38 12.29
N GLY A 224 19.33 6.22 12.68
CA GLY A 224 20.49 6.47 11.82
C GLY A 224 20.82 5.33 10.86
N ASP A 225 20.13 4.19 10.96
CA ASP A 225 20.47 3.00 10.19
C ASP A 225 20.20 3.22 8.68
N PRO A 226 21.02 2.63 7.79
CA PRO A 226 20.82 2.74 6.34
C PRO A 226 19.43 2.30 5.86
N PHE A 227 18.74 1.48 6.65
CA PHE A 227 17.37 1.05 6.40
C PHE A 227 16.42 2.23 6.16
N PHE A 228 16.51 3.31 6.94
CA PHE A 228 15.56 4.43 6.86
C PHE A 228 15.65 5.16 5.52
N LEU A 229 16.89 5.39 5.06
CA LEU A 229 17.15 5.97 3.74
C LEU A 229 16.63 5.05 2.63
N MET A 230 16.92 3.74 2.71
CA MET A 230 16.43 2.77 1.73
C MET A 230 14.90 2.68 1.73
N TRP A 231 14.28 2.70 2.91
CA TRP A 231 12.85 2.50 3.09
C TRP A 231 12.03 3.71 2.67
N THR A 232 12.62 4.91 2.66
CA THR A 232 12.05 6.12 2.05
C THR A 232 11.54 5.85 0.62
N PHE A 233 12.32 5.14 -0.19
CA PHE A 233 11.92 4.71 -1.53
C PHE A 233 11.24 3.33 -1.50
N GLY A 234 11.72 2.44 -0.64
CA GLY A 234 11.25 1.06 -0.49
C GLY A 234 9.76 0.96 -0.18
N CYS A 235 9.21 1.90 0.59
CA CYS A 235 7.81 1.92 1.02
C CYS A 235 6.78 1.96 -0.12
N TYR A 236 7.18 2.36 -1.35
CA TYR A 236 6.35 2.23 -2.55
C TYR A 236 6.95 1.30 -3.61
N VAL A 237 8.28 1.18 -3.69
CA VAL A 237 8.93 0.27 -4.66
C VAL A 237 8.64 -1.19 -4.35
N ILE A 238 8.80 -1.63 -3.09
CA ILE A 238 8.60 -3.02 -2.70
C ILE A 238 7.15 -3.46 -2.87
N PRO A 239 6.13 -2.70 -2.42
CA PRO A 239 4.74 -3.04 -2.70
C PRO A 239 4.40 -3.11 -4.19
N LEU A 240 4.94 -2.19 -5.02
CA LEU A 240 4.73 -2.23 -6.47
C LEU A 240 5.39 -3.45 -7.11
N ALA A 241 6.60 -3.82 -6.68
CA ALA A 241 7.28 -5.03 -7.15
C ALA A 241 6.51 -6.30 -6.76
N ALA A 242 6.03 -6.38 -5.51
CA ALA A 242 5.18 -7.48 -5.04
C ALA A 242 3.87 -7.56 -5.83
N LEU A 243 3.25 -6.42 -6.14
CA LEU A 243 2.03 -6.37 -6.98
C LEU A 243 2.32 -6.84 -8.42
N GLN A 244 3.46 -6.47 -8.99
CA GLN A 244 3.86 -6.91 -10.33
C GLN A 244 4.12 -8.43 -10.36
N LEU A 245 4.79 -8.97 -9.34
CA LEU A 245 4.97 -10.41 -9.16
C LEU A 245 3.63 -11.14 -9.00
N TYR A 246 2.69 -10.56 -8.24
CA TYR A 246 1.34 -11.09 -8.10
C TYR A 246 0.62 -11.17 -9.46
N PHE A 247 0.67 -10.10 -10.27
CA PHE A 247 0.06 -10.13 -11.61
C PHE A 247 0.69 -11.21 -12.49
N TYR A 248 2.03 -11.31 -12.48
CA TYR A 248 2.74 -12.35 -13.22
C TYR A 248 2.32 -13.77 -12.80
N ALA A 249 2.26 -14.04 -11.50
CA ALA A 249 1.85 -15.33 -10.94
C ALA A 249 0.36 -15.67 -11.20
N LYS A 250 -0.48 -14.64 -11.34
CA LYS A 250 -1.90 -14.81 -11.67
C LYS A 250 -2.10 -15.15 -13.14
N GLU A 251 -1.34 -14.53 -14.03
CA GLU A 251 -1.46 -14.71 -15.49
C GLU A 251 -0.76 -15.99 -15.98
N LYS A 252 0.35 -16.40 -15.36
CA LYS A 252 1.08 -17.62 -15.72
C LYS A 252 0.51 -18.87 -15.05
N ARG A 253 0.50 -20.00 -15.79
CA ARG A 253 0.22 -21.36 -15.26
C ARG A 253 1.46 -22.01 -14.65
N SER A 254 2.22 -21.27 -13.84
CA SER A 254 3.43 -21.78 -13.18
C SER A 254 3.18 -21.99 -11.68
N LEU A 255 3.49 -23.19 -11.18
CA LEU A 255 3.42 -23.52 -9.75
C LEU A 255 4.41 -22.65 -8.95
N GLY A 256 5.66 -22.59 -9.40
CA GLY A 256 6.72 -21.83 -8.73
C GLY A 256 6.38 -20.34 -8.61
N ALA A 257 5.89 -19.71 -9.68
CA ALA A 257 5.50 -18.31 -9.64
C ALA A 257 4.39 -18.04 -8.61
N LYS A 258 3.40 -18.92 -8.49
CA LYS A 258 2.31 -18.80 -7.51
C LYS A 258 2.80 -18.97 -6.08
N TYR A 259 3.68 -19.94 -5.81
CA TYR A 259 4.23 -20.13 -4.47
C TYR A 259 5.16 -18.98 -4.05
N VAL A 260 6.04 -18.52 -4.94
CA VAL A 260 6.92 -17.37 -4.67
C VAL A 260 6.08 -16.12 -4.38
N ALA A 261 5.08 -15.81 -5.21
CA ALA A 261 4.18 -14.68 -4.96
C ALA A 261 3.42 -14.81 -3.64
N SER A 262 2.94 -16.02 -3.31
CA SER A 262 2.23 -16.27 -2.05
C SER A 262 3.15 -16.09 -0.84
N PHE A 263 4.38 -16.61 -0.92
CA PHE A 263 5.38 -16.47 0.13
C PHE A 263 5.73 -15.01 0.37
N VAL A 264 6.02 -14.25 -0.70
CA VAL A 264 6.29 -12.81 -0.61
C VAL A 264 5.12 -12.07 0.03
N LEU A 265 3.87 -12.36 -0.38
CA LEU A 265 2.69 -11.74 0.23
C LEU A 265 2.58 -12.06 1.73
N VAL A 266 2.80 -13.32 2.14
CA VAL A 266 2.73 -13.71 3.55
C VAL A 266 3.81 -13.00 4.35
N VAL A 267 5.07 -13.01 3.91
CA VAL A 267 6.18 -12.33 4.60
C VAL A 267 5.90 -10.85 4.75
N LEU A 268 5.53 -10.15 3.67
CA LEU A 268 5.18 -8.73 3.73
C LEU A 268 3.98 -8.46 4.65
N THR A 269 3.00 -9.37 4.68
CA THR A 269 1.84 -9.23 5.58
C THR A 269 2.24 -9.38 7.04
N LEU A 270 3.11 -10.34 7.37
CA LEU A 270 3.59 -10.53 8.73
C LEU A 270 4.41 -9.33 9.22
N LEU A 271 5.34 -8.83 8.38
CA LEU A 271 6.10 -7.61 8.69
C LEU A 271 5.17 -6.40 8.88
N MET A 272 4.16 -6.26 8.02
CA MET A 272 3.17 -5.21 8.15
C MET A 272 2.35 -5.32 9.44
N ILE A 273 1.99 -6.53 9.88
CA ILE A 273 1.30 -6.75 11.17
C ILE A 273 2.22 -6.39 12.33
N ILE A 274 3.48 -6.86 12.34
CA ILE A 274 4.47 -6.52 13.37
C ILE A 274 4.61 -5.00 13.48
N GLY A 275 4.78 -4.33 12.34
CA GLY A 275 4.89 -2.89 12.29
C GLY A 275 3.65 -2.15 12.73
N ALA A 276 2.45 -2.59 12.33
CA ALA A 276 1.20 -1.95 12.74
C ALA A 276 0.94 -2.11 14.25
N VAL A 277 1.25 -3.29 14.81
CA VAL A 277 1.17 -3.53 16.25
C VAL A 277 2.20 -2.70 16.99
N GLY A 278 3.46 -2.66 16.53
CA GLY A 278 4.53 -1.86 17.13
C GLY A 278 4.29 -0.34 17.05
N PHE A 279 3.65 0.12 15.98
CA PHE A 279 3.31 1.54 15.80
C PHE A 279 2.17 1.99 16.73
N THR A 280 1.29 1.08 17.15
CA THR A 280 0.10 1.41 17.92
C THR A 280 0.41 2.05 19.29
N PRO A 281 1.26 1.48 20.15
CA PRO A 281 1.66 2.12 21.41
C PRO A 281 2.26 3.50 21.22
N PHE A 282 3.11 3.66 20.21
CA PHE A 282 3.72 4.95 19.87
C PHE A 282 2.67 6.01 19.53
N LEU A 283 1.70 5.66 18.69
CA LEU A 283 0.58 6.55 18.35
C LEU A 283 -0.25 6.94 19.58
N LEU A 284 -0.47 6.01 20.50
CA LEU A 284 -1.18 6.28 21.76
C LEU A 284 -0.38 7.22 22.66
N THR A 285 0.93 7.07 22.75
CA THR A 285 1.83 7.99 23.48
C THR A 285 1.79 9.41 22.89
N VAL A 286 1.82 9.52 21.55
CA VAL A 286 1.68 10.81 20.85
C VAL A 286 0.30 11.43 21.09
N ALA A 287 -0.76 10.63 21.20
CA ALA A 287 -2.10 11.14 21.47
C ALA A 287 -2.32 11.53 22.94
N SER A 288 -1.68 10.84 23.90
CA SER A 288 -1.97 10.97 25.34
C SER A 288 -1.14 12.01 26.10
N GLY A 289 -0.14 12.63 25.45
CA GLY A 289 0.82 13.52 26.11
C GLY A 289 2.06 12.83 26.68
N GLY A 290 2.19 11.50 26.61
CA GLY A 290 3.31 10.76 27.24
C GLY A 290 4.67 10.98 26.57
N GLU A 291 5.78 10.83 27.29
CA GLU A 291 7.13 11.10 26.75
C GLU A 291 7.46 10.25 25.51
N ILE A 292 8.05 10.88 24.48
CA ILE A 292 8.50 10.20 23.26
C ILE A 292 9.98 9.87 23.44
N ALA A 293 10.27 8.61 23.73
CA ALA A 293 11.62 8.06 23.78
C ALA A 293 11.79 6.99 22.69
N PHE A 294 13.02 6.85 22.18
CA PHE A 294 13.39 5.88 21.15
C PHE A 294 14.38 4.85 21.70
#